data_AF-S6A642-F1
#
_entry.id   AF-S6A642-F1
#
_cell.length_a   1.000
_cell.length_b   1.000
_cell.length_c   1.000
_cell.angle_alpha   90.00
_cell.angle_beta   90.00
_cell.angle_gamma   90.00
#
_symmetry.space_group_name_H-M   'P 1'
#
loop_
_entity.id
_entity.type
_entity.pdbx_description
1 polymer ?
#
loop_
_entity_poly.entity_id
_entity_poly.type
_entity_poly.pdbx_seq_one_letter_code
_entity_poly.pdbx_strand_id
1 'polypeptide(L)'
;MIGLPIDVVRYVDVLIDTGKCGKHDIGLEIYTEKLSEELNLEVALELGVRRLFECLGAGGRLGEDYLRAAALHFLLDCVDRRMKSLGTLVFEGKARKALENCVEWIDAKLRTQSYRYFFGEGLEEIKVLVGYMRRLLDEHGAVLERCVDYIVEENKSKQTPEIGSGTIAGLLSEVCRRYGIKCLFYVNGKLLPPASAARKALSLLERGEKVELVSIDGKIRITANNSEEFFTKIMEVLGQ
;
A
#
# COMPACT_ATOMS: atom_id res chain seq x y z
N MET A 1 -4.33 -22.24 -11.82
CA MET A 1 -4.73 -22.51 -10.42
C MET A 1 -3.44 -22.54 -9.61
N ILE A 2 -3.35 -21.88 -8.46
CA ILE A 2 -2.09 -21.73 -7.68
C ILE A 2 -1.69 -23.03 -6.95
N GLY A 3 -2.63 -23.97 -6.81
CA GLY A 3 -2.37 -25.30 -6.25
C GLY A 3 -2.37 -25.37 -4.72
N LEU A 4 -2.85 -24.32 -4.04
CA LEU A 4 -2.99 -24.30 -2.57
C LEU A 4 -4.33 -24.92 -2.14
N PRO A 5 -4.34 -25.80 -1.12
CA PRO A 5 -5.58 -26.33 -0.55
C PRO A 5 -6.46 -25.21 0.01
N ILE A 6 -7.77 -25.30 -0.24
CA ILE A 6 -8.73 -24.25 0.15
C ILE A 6 -8.84 -24.09 1.68
N ASP A 7 -8.67 -25.18 2.42
CA ASP A 7 -8.64 -25.18 3.89
C ASP A 7 -7.40 -24.48 4.44
N VAL A 8 -6.24 -24.63 3.78
CA VAL A 8 -5.01 -23.90 4.11
C VAL A 8 -5.19 -22.41 3.87
N VAL A 9 -5.69 -22.01 2.70
CA VAL A 9 -5.94 -20.59 2.37
C VAL A 9 -6.88 -19.96 3.39
N ARG A 10 -8.03 -20.60 3.63
CA ARG A 10 -9.02 -20.11 4.62
C ARG A 10 -8.46 -19.99 6.02
N TYR A 11 -7.63 -20.95 6.45
CA TYR A 11 -7.01 -20.90 7.75
C TYR A 11 -6.08 -19.68 7.88
N VAL A 12 -5.25 -19.45 6.86
CA VAL A 12 -4.29 -18.34 6.86
C VAL A 12 -5.00 -16.99 6.80
N ASP A 13 -6.02 -16.83 5.94
CA ASP A 13 -6.82 -15.60 5.88
C ASP A 13 -7.44 -15.29 7.24
N VAL A 14 -8.07 -16.28 7.88
CA VAL A 14 -8.64 -16.11 9.23
C VAL A 14 -7.56 -15.74 10.24
N LEU A 15 -6.38 -16.36 10.18
CA LEU A 15 -5.29 -16.07 11.12
C LEU A 15 -4.80 -14.62 10.99
N ILE A 16 -4.68 -14.12 9.75
CA ILE A 16 -4.17 -12.78 9.45
C ILE A 16 -5.21 -11.69 9.74
N ASP A 17 -6.46 -11.91 9.33
CA ASP A 17 -7.50 -10.86 9.33
C ASP A 17 -8.22 -10.74 10.68
N THR A 18 -8.34 -11.83 11.46
CA THR A 18 -9.17 -11.78 12.68
C THR A 18 -8.45 -11.26 13.91
N GLY A 19 -7.16 -10.94 13.81
CA GLY A 19 -6.36 -10.52 14.97
C GLY A 19 -6.11 -11.61 16.00
N LYS A 20 -6.46 -12.88 15.72
CA LYS A 20 -6.22 -14.02 16.62
C LYS A 20 -4.76 -14.23 16.97
N CYS A 21 -3.85 -13.81 16.09
CA CYS A 21 -2.40 -13.85 16.33
C CYS A 21 -1.86 -12.55 16.98
N GLY A 22 -2.76 -11.65 17.42
CA GLY A 22 -2.44 -10.44 18.17
C GLY A 22 -2.89 -9.15 17.48
N LYS A 23 -2.93 -9.11 16.14
CA LYS A 23 -3.31 -7.91 15.37
C LYS A 23 -3.87 -8.27 14.00
N HIS A 24 -4.75 -7.44 13.46
CA HIS A 24 -5.15 -7.52 12.04
C HIS A 24 -3.93 -7.26 11.16
N ASP A 25 -3.84 -7.92 10.01
CA ASP A 25 -2.66 -7.90 9.11
C ASP A 25 -1.36 -8.32 9.81
N ILE A 26 -1.45 -9.22 10.79
CA ILE A 26 -0.26 -9.74 11.48
C ILE A 26 0.67 -10.41 10.48
N GLY A 27 1.91 -9.93 10.41
CA GLY A 27 2.84 -10.26 9.34
C GLY A 27 3.35 -9.04 8.61
N LEU A 28 2.52 -8.00 8.46
CA LEU A 28 2.88 -6.70 7.88
C LEU A 28 2.87 -5.55 8.88
N GLU A 29 2.23 -5.74 10.02
CA GLU A 29 2.17 -4.78 11.11
C GLU A 29 3.08 -5.15 12.28
N ILE A 30 3.42 -4.17 13.10
CA ILE A 30 4.12 -4.42 14.36
C ILE A 30 3.12 -4.95 15.38
N TYR A 31 3.47 -6.06 16.03
CA TYR A 31 2.72 -6.56 17.18
C TYR A 31 2.97 -5.61 18.35
N THR A 32 1.90 -4.95 18.77
CA THR A 32 1.91 -3.97 19.85
C THR A 32 1.01 -4.44 20.99
N GLU A 33 1.40 -4.13 22.22
CA GLU A 33 0.54 -4.29 23.39
C GLU A 33 0.21 -2.93 23.99
N LYS A 34 -1.05 -2.77 24.39
CA LYS A 34 -1.59 -1.52 24.92
C LYS A 34 -1.23 -1.42 26.40
N LEU A 35 -0.39 -0.44 26.76
CA LEU A 35 0.00 -0.20 28.15
C LEU A 35 -0.99 0.69 28.91
N SER A 36 -1.64 1.62 28.20
CA SER A 36 -2.62 2.53 28.79
C SER A 36 -3.62 3.00 27.74
N GLU A 37 -4.91 2.85 28.03
CA GLU A 37 -5.97 3.39 27.18
C GLU A 37 -6.11 4.90 27.27
N GLU A 38 -6.00 5.44 28.48
CA GLU A 38 -6.14 6.87 28.75
C GLU A 38 -5.07 7.70 28.03
N LEU A 39 -3.84 7.19 27.99
CA LEU A 39 -2.70 7.87 27.39
C LEU A 39 -2.43 7.47 25.94
N ASN A 40 -3.22 6.52 25.40
CA ASN A 40 -3.01 5.91 24.08
C ASN A 40 -1.56 5.44 23.88
N LEU A 41 -1.01 4.74 24.89
CA LEU A 41 0.36 4.24 24.87
C LEU A 41 0.40 2.77 24.46
N GLU A 42 1.15 2.48 23.41
CA GLU A 42 1.42 1.13 22.92
C GLU A 42 2.92 0.87 22.89
N VAL A 43 3.33 -0.35 23.21
CA VAL A 43 4.72 -0.80 23.07
C VAL A 43 4.82 -1.82 21.96
N ALA A 44 5.80 -1.62 21.09
CA ALA A 44 6.21 -2.60 20.09
C ALA A 44 6.88 -3.78 20.79
N LEU A 45 6.22 -4.93 20.77
CA LEU A 45 6.75 -6.15 21.38
C LEU A 45 7.50 -7.01 20.39
N GLU A 46 6.94 -7.16 19.19
CA GLU A 46 7.48 -8.07 18.20
C GLU A 46 7.20 -7.61 16.77
N LEU A 47 8.10 -7.96 15.85
CA LEU A 47 7.87 -7.81 14.43
C LEU A 47 6.77 -8.77 13.98
N GLY A 48 5.71 -8.28 13.31
CA GLY A 48 4.55 -9.12 12.99
C GLY A 48 4.85 -10.33 12.12
N VAL A 49 5.86 -10.27 11.25
CA VAL A 49 6.27 -11.43 10.43
C VAL A 49 6.81 -12.57 11.30
N ARG A 50 7.53 -12.28 12.38
CA ARG A 50 7.97 -13.30 13.33
C ARG A 50 6.78 -13.86 14.08
N ARG A 51 5.91 -12.97 14.56
CA ARG A 51 4.68 -13.36 15.26
C ARG A 51 3.79 -14.28 14.42
N LEU A 52 3.67 -14.00 13.13
CA LEU A 52 2.96 -14.85 12.17
C LEU A 52 3.59 -16.26 12.12
N PHE A 53 4.92 -16.35 12.01
CA PHE A 53 5.63 -17.63 11.99
C PHE A 53 5.45 -18.40 13.30
N GLU A 54 5.50 -17.72 14.44
CA GLU A 54 5.21 -18.33 15.74
C GLU A 54 3.80 -18.91 15.82
N CYS A 55 2.78 -18.15 15.39
CA CYS A 55 1.40 -18.60 15.38
C CYS A 55 1.17 -19.79 14.45
N LEU A 56 1.78 -19.79 13.27
CA LEU A 56 1.76 -20.93 12.35
C LEU A 56 2.46 -22.15 12.97
N GLY A 57 3.64 -21.93 13.59
CA GLY A 57 4.43 -22.97 14.26
C GLY A 57 3.69 -23.62 15.44
N ALA A 58 3.10 -22.82 16.32
CA ALA A 58 2.33 -23.30 17.47
C ALA A 58 1.14 -24.18 17.07
N GLY A 59 0.58 -23.95 15.88
CA GLY A 59 -0.49 -24.77 15.32
C GLY A 59 -0.03 -26.03 14.57
N GLY A 60 1.28 -26.28 14.46
CA GLY A 60 1.84 -27.34 13.60
C GLY A 60 1.68 -27.06 12.11
N ARG A 61 1.54 -25.78 11.73
CA ARG A 61 1.15 -25.31 10.39
C ARG A 61 2.22 -24.41 9.75
N LEU A 62 3.50 -24.62 10.08
CA LEU A 62 4.62 -23.90 9.47
C LEU A 62 5.17 -24.63 8.21
N GLY A 63 4.26 -25.20 7.41
CA GLY A 63 4.60 -25.88 6.16
C GLY A 63 4.69 -24.92 4.98
N GLU A 64 5.28 -25.39 3.88
CA GLU A 64 5.42 -24.61 2.64
C GLU A 64 4.07 -24.06 2.14
N ASP A 65 3.00 -24.87 2.15
CA ASP A 65 1.67 -24.43 1.69
C ASP A 65 1.11 -23.26 2.51
N TYR A 66 1.33 -23.25 3.83
CA TYR A 66 0.84 -22.17 4.70
C TYR A 66 1.63 -20.87 4.48
N LEU A 67 2.95 -20.97 4.29
CA LEU A 67 3.79 -19.81 3.98
C LEU A 67 3.51 -19.25 2.58
N ARG A 68 3.23 -20.12 1.60
CA ARG A 68 2.75 -19.71 0.28
C ARG A 68 1.37 -19.05 0.36
N ALA A 69 0.45 -19.59 1.17
CA ALA A 69 -0.85 -18.95 1.38
C ALA A 69 -0.72 -17.58 2.03
N ALA A 70 0.15 -17.42 3.04
CA ALA A 70 0.40 -16.12 3.68
C ALA A 70 1.03 -15.12 2.70
N ALA A 71 2.01 -15.58 1.90
CA ALA A 71 2.61 -14.77 0.85
C ALA A 71 1.58 -14.32 -0.19
N LEU A 72 0.69 -15.22 -0.62
CA LEU A 72 -0.39 -14.91 -1.56
C LEU A 72 -1.35 -13.87 -0.99
N HIS A 73 -1.80 -14.07 0.26
CA HIS A 73 -2.68 -13.16 0.97
C HIS A 73 -2.09 -11.74 0.98
N PHE A 74 -0.88 -11.57 1.49
CA PHE A 74 -0.25 -10.25 1.57
C PHE A 74 0.02 -9.61 0.22
N LEU A 75 0.32 -10.41 -0.81
CA LEU A 75 0.55 -9.90 -2.15
C LEU A 75 -0.72 -9.30 -2.75
N LEU A 76 -1.85 -10.02 -2.67
CA LEU A 76 -3.14 -9.56 -3.18
C LEU A 76 -3.73 -8.42 -2.34
N ASP A 77 -3.59 -8.50 -1.02
CA ASP A 77 -4.05 -7.44 -0.12
C ASP A 77 -3.21 -6.16 -0.26
N CYS A 78 -1.91 -6.26 -0.57
CA CYS A 78 -1.12 -5.09 -0.95
C CYS A 78 -1.69 -4.42 -2.20
N VAL A 79 -2.09 -5.19 -3.21
CA VAL A 79 -2.69 -4.65 -4.43
C VAL A 79 -3.98 -3.90 -4.10
N ASP A 80 -4.89 -4.50 -3.32
CA ASP A 80 -6.15 -3.86 -2.89
C ASP A 80 -5.90 -2.57 -2.09
N ARG A 81 -5.03 -2.62 -1.09
CA ARG A 81 -4.68 -1.43 -0.28
C ARG A 81 -4.05 -0.32 -1.11
N ARG A 82 -3.20 -0.66 -2.08
CA ARG A 82 -2.58 0.33 -2.94
C ARG A 82 -3.57 0.92 -3.94
N MET A 83 -4.55 0.16 -4.42
CA MET A 83 -5.63 0.71 -5.26
C MET A 83 -6.40 1.82 -4.55
N LYS A 84 -6.73 1.65 -3.26
CA LYS A 84 -7.39 2.69 -2.47
C LYS A 84 -6.59 4.00 -2.40
N SER A 85 -5.26 3.91 -2.44
CA SER A 85 -4.37 5.07 -2.38
C SER A 85 -4.05 5.68 -3.75
N LEU A 86 -3.79 4.84 -4.76
CA LEU A 86 -3.29 5.24 -6.07
C LEU A 86 -4.40 5.39 -7.11
N GLY A 87 -5.57 4.81 -6.86
CA GLY A 87 -6.66 4.70 -7.81
C GLY A 87 -6.52 3.49 -8.74
N THR A 88 -7.62 3.10 -9.38
CA THR A 88 -7.72 1.89 -10.20
C THR A 88 -6.91 1.99 -11.50
N LEU A 89 -6.79 3.18 -12.09
CA LEU A 89 -6.14 3.42 -13.39
C LEU A 89 -4.66 2.99 -13.41
N VAL A 90 -3.98 3.06 -12.27
CA VAL A 90 -2.56 2.69 -12.16
C VAL A 90 -2.33 1.19 -12.38
N PHE A 91 -3.36 0.36 -12.20
CA PHE A 91 -3.30 -1.10 -12.25
C PHE A 91 -3.81 -1.67 -13.57
N GLU A 92 -4.62 -0.91 -14.31
CA GLU A 92 -5.19 -1.35 -15.59
C GLU A 92 -4.11 -1.65 -16.63
N GLY A 93 -4.13 -2.87 -17.17
CA GLY A 93 -3.13 -3.35 -18.13
C GLY A 93 -1.70 -3.43 -17.57
N LYS A 94 -1.53 -3.30 -16.24
CA LYS A 94 -0.22 -3.24 -15.55
C LYS A 94 -0.14 -4.20 -14.37
N ALA A 95 -0.97 -5.26 -14.37
CA ALA A 95 -1.09 -6.21 -13.27
C ALA A 95 0.26 -6.80 -12.82
N ARG A 96 1.10 -7.26 -13.75
CA ARG A 96 2.44 -7.79 -13.45
C ARG A 96 3.30 -6.80 -12.67
N LYS A 97 3.40 -5.57 -13.18
CA LYS A 97 4.17 -4.49 -12.55
C LYS A 97 3.61 -4.11 -11.19
N ALA A 98 2.30 -4.15 -11.01
CA ALA A 98 1.67 -3.88 -9.72
C ALA A 98 2.05 -4.94 -8.67
N LEU A 99 2.07 -6.21 -9.05
CA LEU A 99 2.50 -7.30 -8.18
C LEU A 99 3.99 -7.17 -7.80
N GLU A 100 4.86 -6.88 -8.77
CA GLU A 100 6.30 -6.65 -8.54
C GLU A 100 6.53 -5.49 -7.56
N ASN A 101 5.86 -4.35 -7.80
CA ASN A 101 5.91 -3.20 -6.90
C ASN A 101 5.39 -3.54 -5.49
N CYS A 102 4.40 -4.44 -5.37
CA CYS A 102 3.89 -4.89 -4.08
C CYS A 102 4.90 -5.75 -3.33
N VAL A 103 5.61 -6.67 -4.01
CA VAL A 103 6.70 -7.44 -3.40
C VAL A 103 7.79 -6.50 -2.86
N GLU A 104 8.23 -5.54 -3.67
CA GLU A 104 9.26 -4.57 -3.27
C GLU A 104 8.80 -3.71 -2.09
N TRP A 105 7.54 -3.23 -2.14
CA TRP A 105 6.99 -2.40 -1.07
C TRP A 105 6.86 -3.17 0.25
N ILE A 106 6.42 -4.42 0.21
CA ILE A 106 6.33 -5.28 1.40
C ILE A 106 7.73 -5.53 1.99
N ASP A 107 8.70 -5.93 1.17
CA ASP A 107 10.10 -6.16 1.61
C ASP A 107 10.68 -4.90 2.27
N ALA A 108 10.53 -3.74 1.62
CA ALA A 108 10.99 -2.46 2.16
C ALA A 108 10.30 -2.07 3.46
N LYS A 109 8.97 -2.26 3.55
CA LYS A 109 8.19 -1.99 4.77
C LYS A 109 8.69 -2.83 5.94
N LEU A 110 8.79 -4.15 5.74
CA LEU A 110 9.20 -5.07 6.79
C LEU A 110 10.64 -4.85 7.26
N ARG A 111 11.58 -4.65 6.32
CA ARG A 111 12.98 -4.31 6.66
C ARG A 111 13.07 -3.00 7.42
N THR A 112 12.30 -1.99 7.03
CA THR A 112 12.27 -0.70 7.74
C THR A 112 11.78 -0.89 9.18
N GLN A 113 10.72 -1.67 9.40
CA GLN A 113 10.24 -1.98 10.74
C GLN A 113 11.29 -2.74 11.56
N SER A 114 11.90 -3.78 10.97
CA SER A 114 12.95 -4.58 11.59
C SER A 114 14.14 -3.72 12.05
N TYR A 115 14.69 -2.87 11.19
CA TYR A 115 15.82 -2.02 11.58
C TYR A 115 15.44 -0.90 12.54
N ARG A 116 14.25 -0.30 12.38
CA ARG A 116 13.83 0.86 13.17
C ARG A 116 13.42 0.49 14.60
N TYR A 117 12.79 -0.65 14.80
CA TYR A 117 12.19 -1.03 16.08
C TYR A 117 12.85 -2.24 16.72
N PHE A 118 13.48 -3.11 15.94
CA PHE A 118 13.96 -4.42 16.40
C PHE A 118 15.42 -4.68 16.03
N PHE A 119 16.20 -3.64 15.72
CA PHE A 119 17.65 -3.72 15.46
C PHE A 119 18.07 -4.79 14.43
N GLY A 120 17.21 -5.09 13.45
CA GLY A 120 17.49 -6.10 12.42
C GLY A 120 17.03 -7.52 12.77
N GLU A 121 16.30 -7.72 13.86
CA GLU A 121 15.66 -9.01 14.14
C GLU A 121 14.55 -9.32 13.12
N GLY A 122 14.34 -10.61 12.83
CA GLY A 122 13.28 -11.09 11.95
C GLY A 122 13.60 -11.05 10.45
N LEU A 123 14.84 -10.74 10.06
CA LEU A 123 15.24 -10.63 8.66
C LEU A 123 15.15 -11.96 7.88
N GLU A 124 15.35 -13.10 8.54
CA GLU A 124 15.23 -14.41 7.88
C GLU A 124 13.77 -14.76 7.58
N GLU A 125 12.84 -14.49 8.50
CA GLU A 125 11.40 -14.66 8.28
C GLU A 125 10.90 -13.74 7.17
N ILE A 126 11.36 -12.49 7.12
CA ILE A 126 11.10 -11.57 5.99
C ILE A 126 11.58 -12.18 4.68
N LYS A 127 12.83 -12.65 4.64
CA LYS A 127 13.44 -13.22 3.44
C LYS A 127 12.67 -14.45 2.96
N VAL A 128 12.23 -15.31 3.88
CA VAL A 128 11.41 -16.49 3.55
C VAL A 128 10.06 -16.07 2.95
N LEU A 129 9.33 -15.16 3.62
CA LEU A 129 8.02 -14.70 3.16
C LEU A 129 8.10 -14.01 1.79
N VAL A 130 9.02 -13.07 1.63
CA VAL A 130 9.27 -12.36 0.35
C VAL A 130 9.74 -13.35 -0.73
N GLY A 131 10.55 -14.33 -0.36
CA GLY A 131 10.97 -15.41 -1.25
C GLY A 131 9.79 -16.22 -1.80
N TYR A 132 8.78 -16.51 -0.96
CA TYR A 132 7.54 -17.14 -1.41
C TYR A 132 6.70 -16.24 -2.32
N MET A 133 6.63 -14.94 -2.05
CA MET A 133 5.93 -14.00 -2.95
C MET A 133 6.55 -13.97 -4.34
N ARG A 134 7.90 -13.92 -4.41
CA ARG A 134 8.63 -13.98 -5.69
C ARG A 134 8.40 -15.29 -6.42
N ARG A 135 8.49 -16.43 -5.73
CA ARG A 135 8.18 -17.75 -6.32
C ARG A 135 6.75 -17.84 -6.85
N LEU A 136 5.76 -17.35 -6.10
CA LEU A 136 4.38 -17.32 -6.56
C LEU A 136 4.22 -16.49 -7.84
N LEU A 137 4.92 -15.37 -7.91
CA LEU A 137 4.89 -14.50 -9.07
C LEU A 137 5.56 -15.13 -10.30
N ASP A 138 6.67 -15.85 -10.11
CA ASP A 138 7.39 -16.52 -11.19
C ASP A 138 6.62 -17.75 -11.71
N GLU A 139 6.07 -18.56 -10.81
CA GLU A 139 5.37 -19.80 -11.17
C GLU A 139 3.92 -19.57 -11.62
N HIS A 140 3.22 -18.60 -11.04
CA HIS A 140 1.77 -18.39 -11.21
C HIS A 140 1.40 -17.00 -11.71
N GLY A 141 2.34 -16.27 -12.31
CA GLY A 141 2.17 -14.87 -12.74
C GLY A 141 0.87 -14.61 -13.51
N ALA A 142 0.58 -15.41 -14.54
CA ALA A 142 -0.64 -15.24 -15.35
C ALA A 142 -1.95 -15.44 -14.54
N VAL A 143 -1.94 -16.27 -13.49
CA VAL A 143 -3.09 -16.46 -12.60
C VAL A 143 -3.24 -15.24 -11.69
N LEU A 144 -2.14 -14.78 -11.11
CA LEU A 144 -2.11 -13.61 -10.23
C LEU A 144 -2.51 -12.33 -10.97
N GLU A 145 -2.09 -12.17 -12.23
CA GLU A 145 -2.49 -11.04 -13.05
C GLU A 145 -4.00 -10.98 -13.24
N ARG A 146 -4.66 -12.12 -13.51
CA ARG A 146 -6.12 -12.18 -13.54
C ARG A 146 -6.75 -11.87 -12.19
N CYS A 147 -6.14 -12.28 -11.07
CA CYS A 147 -6.61 -11.90 -9.74
C CYS A 147 -6.54 -10.38 -9.56
N VAL A 148 -5.49 -9.71 -10.02
CA VAL A 148 -5.41 -8.25 -10.01
C VAL A 148 -6.53 -7.63 -10.84
N ASP A 149 -6.81 -8.15 -12.03
CA ASP A 149 -7.92 -7.65 -12.87
C ASP A 149 -9.28 -7.79 -12.14
N TYR A 150 -9.51 -8.91 -11.44
CA TYR A 150 -10.71 -9.06 -10.61
C TYR A 150 -10.75 -8.05 -9.45
N ILE A 151 -9.62 -7.78 -8.79
CA ILE A 151 -9.53 -6.76 -7.72
C ILE A 151 -9.81 -5.36 -8.29
N VAL A 152 -9.34 -5.05 -9.51
CA VAL A 152 -9.65 -3.78 -10.21
C VAL A 152 -11.16 -3.64 -10.39
N GLU A 153 -11.81 -4.64 -10.98
CA GLU A 153 -13.25 -4.59 -11.27
C GLU A 153 -14.08 -4.55 -9.98
N GLU A 154 -13.68 -5.28 -8.94
CA GLU A 154 -14.31 -5.20 -7.63
C GLU A 154 -14.17 -3.78 -7.04
N ASN A 155 -12.99 -3.17 -7.09
CA ASN A 155 -12.77 -1.82 -6.55
C ASN A 155 -13.55 -0.75 -7.34
N LYS A 156 -13.68 -0.90 -8.67
CA LYS A 156 -14.57 -0.04 -9.48
C LYS A 156 -16.02 -0.16 -9.03
N SER A 157 -16.51 -1.38 -8.78
CA SER A 157 -17.88 -1.60 -8.28
C SER A 157 -18.11 -0.96 -6.91
N LYS A 158 -17.06 -0.90 -6.08
CA LYS A 158 -17.03 -0.20 -4.78
C LYS A 158 -16.78 1.31 -4.89
N GLN A 159 -16.78 1.87 -6.10
CA GLN A 159 -16.57 3.30 -6.38
C GLN A 159 -15.21 3.82 -5.91
N THR A 160 -14.17 2.97 -5.91
CA THR A 160 -12.80 3.44 -5.71
C THR A 160 -12.43 4.39 -6.87
N PRO A 161 -11.85 5.57 -6.58
CA PRO A 161 -11.56 6.55 -7.61
C PRO A 161 -10.55 6.02 -8.62
N GLU A 162 -10.68 6.46 -9.87
CA GLU A 162 -9.71 6.12 -10.93
C GLU A 162 -8.31 6.66 -10.60
N ILE A 163 -8.25 7.85 -10.00
CA ILE A 163 -7.01 8.53 -9.61
C ILE A 163 -7.06 8.82 -8.11
N GLY A 164 -6.19 8.14 -7.37
CA GLY A 164 -6.08 8.30 -5.92
C GLY A 164 -5.12 9.41 -5.49
N SER A 165 -5.28 9.86 -4.24
CA SER A 165 -4.43 10.90 -3.64
C SER A 165 -2.94 10.56 -3.63
N GLY A 166 -2.58 9.28 -3.54
CA GLY A 166 -1.20 8.81 -3.61
C GLY A 166 -0.58 9.04 -4.99
N THR A 167 -1.35 8.85 -6.07
CA THR A 167 -0.89 9.12 -7.45
C THR A 167 -0.63 10.61 -7.63
N ILE A 168 -1.58 11.46 -7.20
CA ILE A 168 -1.39 12.91 -7.23
C ILE A 168 -0.18 13.33 -6.40
N ALA A 169 0.01 12.77 -5.20
CA ALA A 169 1.16 13.08 -4.35
C ALA A 169 2.50 12.69 -5.01
N GLY A 170 2.54 11.55 -5.71
CA GLY A 170 3.69 11.11 -6.50
C GLY A 170 3.99 12.08 -7.64
N LEU A 171 2.98 12.48 -8.41
CA LEU A 171 3.13 13.45 -9.49
C LEU A 171 3.59 14.83 -8.98
N LEU A 172 3.03 15.32 -7.89
CA LEU A 172 3.47 16.57 -7.26
C LEU A 172 4.94 16.49 -6.81
N SER A 173 5.36 15.34 -6.26
CA SER A 173 6.75 15.12 -5.87
C SER A 173 7.68 15.09 -7.08
N GLU A 174 7.23 14.52 -8.20
CA GLU A 174 7.97 14.54 -9.46
C GLU A 174 8.09 15.96 -10.04
N VAL A 175 7.03 16.76 -9.98
CA VAL A 175 7.07 18.19 -10.34
C VAL A 175 8.14 18.89 -9.51
N CYS A 176 8.19 18.65 -8.19
CA CYS A 176 9.20 19.23 -7.33
C CYS A 176 10.63 18.89 -7.79
N ARG A 177 10.87 17.61 -8.06
CA ARG A 177 12.17 17.08 -8.48
C ARG A 177 12.61 17.69 -9.81
N ARG A 178 11.71 17.71 -10.81
CA ARG A 178 12.00 18.19 -12.17
C ARG A 178 12.33 19.68 -12.22
N TYR A 179 11.63 20.47 -11.42
CA TYR A 179 11.82 21.93 -11.39
C TYR A 179 12.81 22.40 -10.31
N GLY A 180 13.39 21.47 -9.53
CA GLY A 180 14.33 21.80 -8.46
C GLY A 180 13.73 22.70 -7.37
N ILE A 181 12.44 22.52 -7.06
CA ILE A 181 11.69 23.38 -6.14
C ILE A 181 11.46 22.69 -4.79
N LYS A 182 11.27 23.49 -3.74
CA LYS A 182 10.90 22.96 -2.43
C LYS A 182 9.52 22.32 -2.50
N CYS A 183 9.42 21.09 -1.99
CA CYS A 183 8.21 20.29 -2.14
C CYS A 183 7.14 20.63 -1.10
N LEU A 184 6.60 21.84 -1.21
CA LEU A 184 5.51 22.39 -0.43
C LEU A 184 4.59 23.19 -1.35
N PHE A 185 3.29 23.05 -1.14
CA PHE A 185 2.26 23.64 -1.98
C PHE A 185 1.21 24.36 -1.13
N TYR A 186 0.78 25.53 -1.58
CA TYR A 186 -0.44 26.16 -1.09
C TYR A 186 -1.64 25.54 -1.79
N VAL A 187 -2.59 25.02 -1.03
CA VAL A 187 -3.89 24.56 -1.55
C VAL A 187 -4.98 25.42 -0.92
N ASN A 188 -5.60 26.29 -1.74
CA ASN A 188 -6.52 27.35 -1.32
C ASN A 188 -5.98 28.09 -0.08
N GLY A 189 -4.74 28.59 -0.17
CA GLY A 189 -4.08 29.38 0.88
C GLY A 189 -3.41 28.60 2.02
N LYS A 190 -3.61 27.28 2.15
CA LYS A 190 -2.96 26.47 3.20
C LYS A 190 -1.70 25.78 2.67
N LEU A 191 -0.55 26.04 3.30
CA LEU A 191 0.72 25.39 2.97
C LEU A 191 0.76 23.94 3.45
N LEU A 192 1.03 22.99 2.55
CA LEU A 192 0.98 21.55 2.81
C LEU A 192 2.11 20.81 2.07
N PRO A 193 2.63 19.70 2.64
CA PRO A 193 3.47 18.76 1.90
C PRO A 193 2.65 17.98 0.85
N PRO A 194 3.27 17.32 -0.13
CA PRO A 194 2.60 16.76 -1.31
C PRO A 194 1.45 15.81 -0.98
N ALA A 195 1.65 14.88 -0.06
CA ALA A 195 0.62 13.91 0.35
C ALA A 195 -0.61 14.58 1.00
N SER A 196 -0.40 15.65 1.77
CA SER A 196 -1.50 16.39 2.39
C SER A 196 -2.15 17.36 1.40
N ALA A 197 -1.37 17.93 0.49
CA ALA A 197 -1.86 18.78 -0.60
C ALA A 197 -2.78 17.98 -1.54
N ALA A 198 -2.36 16.79 -1.96
CA ALA A 198 -3.14 15.88 -2.80
C ALA A 198 -4.47 15.50 -2.16
N ARG A 199 -4.45 15.05 -0.89
CA ARG A 199 -5.69 14.71 -0.14
C ARG A 199 -6.63 15.90 -0.01
N LYS A 200 -6.12 17.07 0.33
CA LYS A 200 -6.94 18.29 0.44
C LYS A 200 -7.53 18.69 -0.91
N ALA A 201 -6.73 18.65 -1.98
CA ALA A 201 -7.18 18.99 -3.32
C ALA A 201 -8.32 18.07 -3.78
N LEU A 202 -8.14 16.75 -3.72
CA LEU A 202 -9.18 15.81 -4.13
C LEU A 202 -10.46 15.96 -3.28
N SER A 203 -10.34 16.14 -1.97
CA SER A 203 -11.50 16.37 -1.09
C SER A 203 -12.25 17.68 -1.37
N LEU A 204 -11.58 18.72 -1.89
CA LEU A 204 -12.23 19.94 -2.35
C LEU A 204 -13.00 19.67 -3.65
N LEU A 205 -12.37 18.99 -4.61
CA LEU A 205 -12.96 18.68 -5.92
C LEU A 205 -14.15 17.73 -5.81
N GLU A 206 -14.10 16.74 -4.91
CA GLU A 206 -15.24 15.86 -4.57
C GLU A 206 -16.46 16.64 -4.05
N ARG A 207 -16.23 17.79 -3.40
CA ARG A 207 -17.29 18.69 -2.92
C ARG A 207 -17.72 19.73 -3.96
N GLY A 208 -17.19 19.65 -5.18
CA GLY A 208 -17.43 20.63 -6.25
C GLY A 208 -16.76 21.98 -6.02
N GLU A 209 -15.80 22.05 -5.09
CA GLU A 209 -15.06 23.29 -4.82
C GLU A 209 -13.86 23.42 -5.77
N LYS A 210 -13.63 24.65 -6.25
CA LYS A 210 -12.46 24.99 -7.06
C LYS A 210 -11.18 24.83 -6.24
N VAL A 211 -10.20 24.15 -6.81
CA VAL A 211 -8.85 24.03 -6.26
C VAL A 211 -7.92 25.00 -6.96
N GLU A 212 -7.18 25.75 -6.15
CA GLU A 212 -5.97 26.46 -6.53
C GLU A 212 -4.79 25.87 -5.78
N LEU A 213 -3.86 25.27 -6.53
CA LEU A 213 -2.60 24.73 -6.04
C LEU A 213 -1.45 25.59 -6.56
N VAL A 214 -0.60 26.08 -5.65
CA VAL A 214 0.56 26.93 -5.99
C VAL A 214 1.80 26.38 -5.29
N SER A 215 2.92 26.20 -5.99
CA SER A 215 4.18 25.86 -5.33
C SER A 215 4.62 27.00 -4.39
N ILE A 216 5.38 26.67 -3.34
CA ILE A 216 5.82 27.69 -2.36
C ILE A 216 6.64 28.84 -3.00
N ASP A 217 7.30 28.58 -4.12
CA ASP A 217 8.07 29.58 -4.88
C ASP A 217 7.26 30.26 -6.00
N GLY A 218 5.96 29.93 -6.13
CA GLY A 218 5.05 30.53 -7.11
C GLY A 218 5.25 30.07 -8.56
N LYS A 219 6.24 29.22 -8.84
CA LYS A 219 6.57 28.79 -10.21
C LYS A 219 5.53 27.87 -10.83
N ILE A 220 4.86 27.06 -10.01
CA ILE A 220 3.80 26.16 -10.43
C ILE A 220 2.48 26.70 -9.91
N ARG A 221 1.51 26.87 -10.80
CA ARG A 221 0.14 27.25 -10.45
C ARG A 221 -0.83 26.41 -11.26
N ILE A 222 -1.64 25.63 -10.55
CA ILE A 222 -2.65 24.75 -11.11
C ILE A 222 -3.99 25.16 -10.53
N THR A 223 -4.98 25.35 -11.39
CA THR A 223 -6.35 25.63 -11.00
C THR A 223 -7.26 24.60 -11.64
N ALA A 224 -8.16 23.98 -10.90
CA ALA A 224 -9.06 22.95 -11.43
C ALA A 224 -10.42 22.97 -10.72
N ASN A 225 -11.45 22.53 -11.44
CA ASN A 225 -12.84 22.44 -10.97
C ASN A 225 -13.29 20.99 -10.74
N ASN A 226 -12.56 20.02 -11.27
CA ASN A 226 -12.78 18.59 -11.02
C ASN A 226 -11.45 17.81 -11.02
N SER A 227 -11.48 16.55 -10.59
CA SER A 227 -10.30 15.69 -10.43
C SER A 227 -9.59 15.37 -11.75
N GLU A 228 -10.32 15.23 -12.85
CA GLU A 228 -9.77 14.94 -14.18
C GLU A 228 -8.98 16.14 -14.73
N GLU A 229 -9.56 17.34 -14.64
CA GLU A 229 -8.90 18.60 -15.00
C GLU A 229 -7.65 18.81 -14.13
N PHE A 230 -7.74 18.50 -12.84
CA PHE A 230 -6.62 18.64 -11.92
C PHE A 230 -5.46 17.71 -12.28
N PHE A 231 -5.76 16.43 -12.55
CA PHE A 231 -4.77 15.45 -13.00
C PHE A 231 -4.12 15.87 -14.32
N THR A 232 -4.93 16.22 -15.32
CA THR A 232 -4.45 16.64 -16.65
C THR A 232 -3.48 17.80 -16.56
N LYS A 233 -3.81 18.83 -15.76
CA LYS A 233 -2.92 19.99 -15.57
C LYS A 233 -1.61 19.66 -14.85
N ILE A 234 -1.61 18.68 -13.95
CA ILE A 234 -0.36 18.20 -13.34
C ILE A 234 0.50 17.50 -14.40
N MET A 235 -0.11 16.70 -15.28
CA MET A 235 0.57 16.01 -16.37
C MET A 235 1.15 16.99 -17.41
N GLU A 236 0.38 18.03 -17.77
CA GLU A 236 0.85 19.13 -18.64
C GLU A 236 2.08 19.83 -18.07
N VAL A 237 2.11 20.10 -16.75
CA VAL A 237 3.28 20.65 -16.06
C VAL A 237 4.48 19.69 -16.13
N LEU A 238 4.23 18.38 -16.13
CA LEU A 238 5.27 17.36 -16.33
C LEU A 238 5.63 17.15 -17.81
N GLY A 239 4.95 17.80 -18.76
CA GLY A 239 5.14 17.57 -20.18
C GLY A 239 4.84 16.11 -20.59
N GLN A 240 3.80 15.52 -20.00
CA GLN A 240 3.31 14.17 -20.28
C GLN A 240 1.88 14.22 -20.83
#